data_AF-A0A7C6FNU9-F1
#
_entry.id   AF-A0A7C6FNU9-F1
#
_cell.length_a   1.000
_cell.length_b   1.000
_cell.length_c   1.000
_cell.angle_alpha   90.00
_cell.angle_beta   90.00
_cell.angle_gamma   90.00
#
_symmetry.space_group_name_H-M   'P 1'
#
loop_
_entity.id
_entity.type
_entity.pdbx_description
1 polymer ?
#
loop_
_entity_poly.entity_id
_entity_poly.type
_entity_poly.pdbx_seq_one_letter_code
_entity_poly.pdbx_strand_id
1 'polypeptide(L)'
;MNIRKKIAEVMLQLVEVKGVVVPDKEVIVGMLQDYKEKNVDFIDAYLVQYTNKQGPLTIYTLDKKHFSRLSGDIEVLLSDSK
;
A
#
# COMPACT_ATOMS: atom_id res chain seq x y z
N MET A 1 7.80 16.55 12.64
CA MET A 1 6.60 15.86 12.10
C MET A 1 6.99 15.14 10.82
N ASN A 2 6.76 13.82 10.72
CA ASN A 2 7.11 13.02 9.54
C ASN A 2 6.20 13.42 8.37
N ILE A 3 6.77 13.88 7.26
CA ILE A 3 6.02 14.35 6.08
C ILE A 3 5.07 13.27 5.53
N ARG A 4 5.45 11.99 5.59
CA ARG A 4 4.59 10.86 5.16
C ARG A 4 3.31 10.79 5.98
N LYS A 5 3.43 10.97 7.30
CA LYS A 5 2.28 10.96 8.20
C LYS A 5 1.32 12.10 7.90
N LYS A 6 1.83 13.31 7.69
CA LYS A 6 1.00 14.45 7.31
C LYS A 6 0.27 14.24 5.98
N ILE A 7 0.97 13.69 4.97
CA ILE A 7 0.34 13.39 3.67
C ILE A 7 -0.79 12.38 3.87
N ALA A 8 -0.53 11.27 4.58
CA ALA A 8 -1.52 10.23 4.80
C ALA A 8 -2.75 10.76 5.57
N GLU A 9 -2.55 11.56 6.61
CA GLU A 9 -3.62 12.16 7.41
C GLU A 9 -4.52 13.09 6.58
N VAL A 10 -3.94 13.96 5.76
CA VAL A 10 -4.70 14.87 4.89
C VAL A 10 -5.47 14.08 3.82
N MET A 11 -4.85 13.06 3.23
CA MET A 11 -5.51 12.22 2.22
C MET A 11 -6.64 11.38 2.83
N LEU A 12 -6.45 10.84 4.04
CA LEU A 12 -7.51 10.12 4.77
C LEU A 12 -8.70 11.03 5.05
N GLN A 13 -8.47 12.29 5.42
CA GLN A 13 -9.55 13.26 5.57
C GLN A 13 -10.28 13.50 4.25
N LEU A 14 -9.55 13.67 3.15
CA LEU A 14 -10.12 13.90 1.81
C LEU A 14 -11.01 12.74 1.35
N VAL A 15 -10.59 11.50 1.63
CA VAL A 15 -11.33 10.27 1.28
C VAL A 15 -12.66 10.14 2.05
N GLU A 16 -12.80 10.85 3.17
CA GLU A 16 -14.04 10.91 3.98
C GLU A 16 -14.93 12.12 3.66
N VAL A 17 -14.51 13.02 2.77
CA VAL A 17 -15.29 14.23 2.45
C VAL A 17 -16.59 13.87 1.74
N LYS A 18 -17.71 14.38 2.26
CA LYS A 18 -19.03 14.25 1.64
C LYS A 18 -19.01 14.79 0.20
N GLY A 19 -19.42 13.96 -0.74
CA GLY A 19 -19.48 14.31 -2.17
C GLY A 19 -18.20 13.96 -2.95
N VAL A 20 -17.14 13.51 -2.29
CA VAL A 20 -15.97 12.92 -2.96
C VAL A 20 -16.25 11.44 -3.22
N VAL A 21 -16.17 11.03 -4.48
CA VAL A 21 -16.26 9.63 -4.89
C VAL A 21 -14.85 9.07 -5.01
N VAL A 22 -14.55 8.05 -4.20
CA VAL A 22 -13.25 7.37 -4.20
C VAL A 22 -13.46 5.93 -4.68
N PRO A 23 -13.00 5.59 -5.89
CA PRO A 23 -12.97 4.20 -6.34
C PRO A 23 -12.14 3.35 -5.39
N ASP A 24 -12.61 2.13 -5.10
CA ASP A 24 -11.94 1.19 -4.20
C ASP A 24 -11.50 1.83 -2.87
N LYS A 25 -12.40 2.59 -2.25
CA LYS A 25 -12.13 3.34 -1.02
C LYS A 25 -11.41 2.51 0.05
N GLU A 26 -11.78 1.25 0.26
CA GLU A 26 -11.14 0.38 1.24
C GLU A 26 -9.66 0.13 0.92
N VAL A 27 -9.32 -0.05 -0.36
CA VAL A 27 -7.93 -0.21 -0.83
C VAL A 27 -7.15 1.07 -0.58
N ILE A 28 -7.72 2.22 -0.94
CA ILE A 28 -7.07 3.52 -0.77
C ILE A 28 -6.82 3.81 0.71
N VAL A 29 -7.80 3.55 1.58
CA VAL A 29 -7.64 3.72 3.03
C VAL A 29 -6.57 2.79 3.57
N GLY A 30 -6.61 1.49 3.22
CA GLY A 30 -5.59 0.53 3.65
C GLY A 30 -4.18 0.94 3.20
N MET A 31 -4.06 1.39 1.95
CA MET A 31 -2.80 1.84 1.36
C MET A 31 -2.25 3.05 2.11
N LEU A 32 -3.10 4.02 2.44
CA LEU A 32 -2.71 5.22 3.18
C LEU A 32 -2.23 4.87 4.61
N GLN A 33 -2.85 3.89 5.26
CA GLN A 33 -2.41 3.41 6.57
C GLN A 33 -1.05 2.68 6.47
N ASP A 34 -0.87 1.82 5.48
CA ASP A 34 0.39 1.10 5.27
C ASP A 34 1.53 2.06 4.95
N TYR A 35 1.30 3.03 4.05
CA TYR A 35 2.25 4.09 3.74
C TYR A 35 2.67 4.88 5.00
N LYS A 36 1.71 5.19 5.87
CA LYS A 36 1.90 5.97 7.11
C LYS A 36 2.69 5.21 8.17
N GLU A 37 2.35 3.94 8.40
CA GLU A 37 2.83 3.17 9.55
C GLU A 37 3.99 2.22 9.22
N LYS A 38 4.07 1.71 7.99
CA LYS A 38 5.08 0.72 7.59
C LYS A 38 6.26 1.31 6.83
N ASN A 39 6.25 2.63 6.59
CA ASN A 39 7.32 3.34 5.86
C ASN A 39 7.64 2.66 4.52
N VAL A 40 6.60 2.44 3.72
CA VAL A 40 6.67 1.85 2.37
C VAL A 40 6.37 2.89 1.30
N ASP A 41 6.61 2.56 0.03
CA ASP A 41 6.15 3.38 -1.07
C ASP A 41 4.62 3.34 -1.21
N PHE A 42 4.04 4.39 -1.79
CA PHE A 42 2.60 4.49 -2.04
C PHE A 42 2.08 3.38 -2.96
N ILE A 43 2.80 3.09 -4.05
CA ILE A 43 2.36 2.13 -5.06
C ILE A 43 2.51 0.70 -4.54
N ASP A 44 3.57 0.41 -3.76
CA ASP A 44 3.74 -0.90 -3.14
C ASP A 44 2.62 -1.21 -2.14
N ALA A 45 2.26 -0.23 -1.31
CA ALA A 45 1.12 -0.34 -0.40
C ALA A 45 -0.20 -0.51 -1.16
N TYR A 46 -0.41 0.22 -2.26
CA TYR A 46 -1.59 0.07 -3.11
C TYR A 46 -1.69 -1.34 -3.69
N LEU A 47 -0.59 -1.85 -4.26
CA LEU A 47 -0.57 -3.16 -4.92
C LEU A 47 -0.94 -4.28 -3.93
N VAL A 48 -0.40 -4.24 -2.71
CA VAL A 48 -0.73 -5.21 -1.66
C VAL A 48 -2.20 -5.12 -1.26
N GLN A 49 -2.71 -3.92 -1.01
CA GLN A 49 -4.10 -3.73 -0.58
C GLN A 49 -5.10 -4.10 -1.67
N TYR A 50 -4.78 -3.78 -2.92
CA TYR A 50 -5.59 -4.15 -4.07
C TYR A 50 -5.65 -5.67 -4.23
N THR A 51 -4.48 -6.32 -4.22
CA THR A 51 -4.34 -7.78 -4.32
C THR A 51 -5.12 -8.48 -3.20
N ASN A 52 -4.95 -8.04 -1.95
CA ASN A 52 -5.66 -8.58 -0.79
C ASN A 52 -7.19 -8.46 -0.93
N LYS A 53 -7.69 -7.41 -1.59
CA LYS A 53 -9.13 -7.22 -1.85
C LYS A 53 -9.67 -8.15 -2.95
N GLN A 54 -8.88 -8.45 -3.99
CA GLN A 54 -9.33 -9.25 -5.13
C GLN A 54 -9.41 -10.77 -4.83
N GLY A 55 -8.69 -11.27 -3.81
CA GLY A 55 -8.68 -12.69 -3.43
C GLY A 55 -7.26 -13.27 -3.40
N PRO A 56 -7.09 -14.61 -3.56
CA PRO A 56 -5.78 -15.26 -3.47
C PRO A 56 -4.95 -14.97 -4.72
N LEU A 57 -4.32 -13.80 -4.73
CA LEU A 57 -3.36 -13.38 -5.74
C LEU A 57 -1.98 -13.29 -5.07
N THR A 58 -0.98 -13.91 -5.70
CA THR A 58 0.41 -13.81 -5.27
C THR A 58 1.08 -12.61 -5.96
N ILE A 59 1.73 -11.76 -5.18
CA ILE A 59 2.53 -10.66 -5.71
C ILE A 59 3.97 -11.13 -5.91
N TYR A 60 4.43 -11.12 -7.15
CA TYR A 60 5.84 -11.34 -7.47
C TYR A 60 6.56 -9.99 -7.59
N THR A 61 7.62 -9.78 -6.79
CA THR A 61 8.33 -8.50 -6.74
C THR A 61 9.84 -8.67 -6.65
N LEU A 62 10.59 -7.69 -7.16
CA LEU A 62 12.04 -7.56 -6.91
C LEU A 62 12.33 -6.62 -5.72
N ASP A 63 11.33 -5.86 -5.25
CA ASP A 63 11.50 -4.92 -4.13
C ASP A 63 11.29 -5.61 -2.78
N LYS A 64 12.33 -6.30 -2.32
CA LYS A 64 12.33 -6.92 -1.00
C LYS A 64 12.11 -5.89 0.13
N LYS A 65 12.60 -4.66 -0.04
CA LYS A 65 12.72 -3.69 1.05
C LYS A 65 11.36 -3.19 1.50
N HIS A 66 10.49 -2.84 0.56
CA HIS A 66 9.15 -2.35 0.88
C HIS A 66 8.19 -3.50 1.17
N PHE A 67 8.20 -4.55 0.35
CA PHE A 67 7.25 -5.66 0.49
C PHE A 67 7.48 -6.51 1.74
N SER A 68 8.70 -6.58 2.29
CA SER A 68 8.96 -7.26 3.57
C SER A 68 8.26 -6.64 4.79
N ARG A 69 7.70 -5.44 4.64
CA ARG A 69 6.94 -4.74 5.71
C ARG A 69 5.44 -4.85 5.51
N LEU A 70 4.99 -5.42 4.40
CA LEU A 70 3.59 -5.53 4.03
C LEU A 70 3.07 -6.95 4.32
N SER A 71 1.75 -7.11 4.33
CA SER A 71 1.10 -8.38 4.65
C SER A 71 0.21 -8.80 3.49
N GLY A 72 0.43 -10.01 2.98
CA GLY A 72 -0.23 -10.57 1.82
C GLY A 72 0.53 -11.79 1.32
N ASP A 73 0.03 -12.43 0.27
CA ASP A 73 0.75 -13.49 -0.42
C ASP A 73 1.79 -12.86 -1.36
N ILE A 74 3.07 -12.89 -0.96
CA ILE A 74 4.15 -12.11 -1.58
C ILE A 74 5.37 -13.01 -1.78
N GLU A 75 5.83 -13.10 -3.03
CA GLU A 75 7.03 -13.80 -3.43
C GLU A 75 8.08 -12.80 -3.92
N VAL A 76 9.19 -12.72 -3.19
CA VAL A 76 10.33 -11.89 -3.60
C VAL A 76 11.20 -12.71 -4.56
N LEU A 77 11.20 -12.30 -5.83
CA LEU A 77 12.06 -12.90 -6.84
C LEU A 77 13.52 -12.56 -6.49
N LEU A 78 14.31 -13.58 -6.22
CA LEU A 78 15.75 -13.42 -6.11
C LEU A 78 16.27 -13.14 -7.52
N SER A 79 16.88 -11.97 -7.74
CA SER A 79 17.75 -11.82 -8.90
C SER A 79 18.95 -12.73 -8.66
N ASP A 80 19.25 -13.64 -9.58
CA ASP A 80 20.56 -14.28 -9.64
C ASP A 80 21.60 -13.16 -9.64
N SER A 81 22.28 -12.99 -8.51
CA SER A 81 23.37 -12.04 -8.37
C SER A 81 24.45 -12.44 -9.38
N LYS A 82 24.58 -11.66 -10.46
CA LYS A 82 25.80 -11.65 -11.29
C LYS A 82 26.90 -10.86 -10.58
#